data_AF-A0A964BSM7-F1
#
_entry.id   AF-A0A964BSM7-F1
#
_cell.length_a   1.000
_cell.length_b   1.000
_cell.length_c   1.000
_cell.angle_alpha   90.00
_cell.angle_beta   90.00
_cell.angle_gamma   90.00
#
_symmetry.space_group_name_H-M   'P 1'
#
loop_
_entity.id
_entity.type
_entity.pdbx_description
1 polymer ?
#
loop_
_entity_poly.entity_id
_entity_poly.type
_entity_poly.pdbx_seq_one_letter_code
_entity_poly.pdbx_strand_id
1 'polypeptide(L)'
;MVQKTRFKELMSKKFCLTPYVPYGWQDKEVKEGWVSNQSRRINVLGLLNRKNELYSYVFESRINSDIVIKFLDNYVQKIEKTTVVVLDNAPIHRSKAFQKKISEWSEKKLKIFWLPTYSPQLNLIEILWGFMKYEWIESQAYTSWNNLVEYVENILKDFGTKYTINFA
;
A
#
# COMPACT_ATOMS: atom_id res chain seq x y z
N MET A 1 28.13 -18.71 1.72
CA MET A 1 27.73 -17.34 1.33
C MET A 1 26.21 -17.22 1.50
N VAL A 2 25.74 -16.65 2.62
CA VAL A 2 24.28 -16.56 2.90
C VAL A 2 23.67 -15.54 1.94
N GLN A 3 22.89 -16.00 0.97
CA GLN A 3 22.14 -15.10 0.09
C GLN A 3 21.14 -14.32 0.96
N LYS A 4 21.38 -13.03 1.17
CA LYS A 4 20.46 -12.15 1.90
C LYS A 4 19.16 -12.00 1.08
N THR A 5 18.12 -12.73 1.47
CA THR A 5 16.78 -12.64 0.89
C THR A 5 16.08 -11.38 1.40
N ARG A 6 15.52 -10.55 0.51
CA ARG A 6 14.68 -9.40 0.89
C ARG A 6 13.22 -9.84 0.95
N PHE A 7 12.50 -9.53 2.02
CA PHE A 7 11.06 -9.73 2.11
C PHE A 7 10.34 -8.41 1.84
N LYS A 8 9.32 -8.45 0.98
CA LYS A 8 8.44 -7.30 0.73
C LYS A 8 6.99 -7.74 0.70
N GLU A 9 6.09 -6.90 1.17
CA GLU A 9 4.67 -7.23 1.24
C GLU A 9 3.84 -6.35 0.32
N LEU A 10 2.90 -6.95 -0.42
CA LEU A 10 2.10 -6.27 -1.44
C LEU A 10 0.66 -6.05 -1.00
N MET A 11 0.38 -4.84 -0.50
CA MET A 11 -0.94 -4.30 -0.13
C MET A 11 -1.63 -3.59 -1.30
N SER A 12 -2.96 -3.56 -1.43
CA SER A 12 -3.66 -2.46 -2.12
C SER A 12 -4.65 -1.77 -1.18
N LYS A 13 -4.63 -0.43 -1.10
CA LYS A 13 -5.56 0.34 -0.27
C LYS A 13 -6.28 1.43 -1.05
N LYS A 14 -7.52 1.71 -0.63
CA LYS A 14 -8.39 2.76 -1.19
C LYS A 14 -8.41 4.00 -0.30
N PHE A 15 -8.34 5.18 -0.93
CA PHE A 15 -8.55 6.48 -0.29
C PHE A 15 -9.65 7.28 -1.03
N CYS A 16 -10.42 8.08 -0.29
CA CYS A 16 -11.53 8.92 -0.79
C CYS A 16 -11.79 10.10 0.15
N LEU A 17 -12.61 11.07 -0.28
CA LEU A 17 -12.98 12.28 0.49
C LEU A 17 -13.98 12.02 1.64
N THR A 18 -14.23 10.76 1.96
CA THR A 18 -14.92 10.38 3.19
C THR A 18 -13.84 10.13 4.27
N PRO A 19 -13.66 11.07 5.21
CA PRO A 19 -12.66 10.93 6.27
C PRO A 19 -13.03 9.78 7.20
N TYR A 20 -12.02 9.13 7.76
CA TYR A 20 -12.23 8.13 8.82
C TYR A 20 -12.05 8.81 10.16
N VAL A 21 -13.17 9.15 10.81
CA VAL A 21 -13.18 9.78 12.13
C VAL A 21 -13.76 8.76 13.12
N PRO A 22 -12.94 8.07 13.93
CA PRO A 22 -13.43 7.00 14.80
C PRO A 22 -14.23 7.56 15.99
N TYR A 23 -13.68 8.55 16.71
CA TYR A 23 -14.34 9.28 17.79
C TYR A 23 -13.49 10.49 18.20
N GLY A 24 -14.09 11.52 18.80
CA GLY A 24 -13.38 12.71 19.29
C GLY A 24 -14.25 13.53 20.24
N TRP A 25 -13.61 14.32 21.10
CA TRP A 25 -14.27 15.27 22.00
C TRP A 25 -14.04 16.68 21.49
N GLN A 26 -15.09 17.50 21.52
CA GLN A 26 -15.02 18.92 21.12
C GLN A 26 -15.77 19.76 22.14
N ASP A 27 -15.28 20.98 22.35
CA ASP A 27 -16.00 21.96 23.17
C ASP A 27 -17.34 22.30 22.52
N LYS A 28 -18.37 22.49 23.34
CA LYS A 28 -19.75 22.69 22.87
C LYS A 28 -19.91 23.89 21.92
N GLU A 29 -18.99 24.85 21.99
CA GLU A 29 -18.99 26.08 21.20
C GLU A 29 -18.23 25.93 19.87
N VAL A 30 -17.38 24.90 19.73
CA VAL A 30 -16.57 24.65 18.55
C VAL A 30 -17.25 23.62 17.67
N LYS A 31 -17.67 24.03 16.47
CA LYS A 31 -18.25 23.15 15.44
C LYS A 31 -17.26 22.91 14.31
N GLU A 32 -16.07 22.42 14.63
CA GLU A 32 -15.08 22.06 13.61
C GLU A 32 -15.31 20.62 13.15
N GLY A 33 -16.02 20.46 12.04
CA GLY A 33 -16.26 19.17 11.42
C GLY A 33 -15.24 18.84 10.34
N TRP A 34 -15.02 17.55 10.10
CA TRP A 34 -14.34 17.12 8.89
C TRP A 34 -15.29 17.26 7.70
N VAL A 35 -14.80 17.84 6.61
CA VAL A 35 -15.55 17.86 5.35
C VAL A 35 -15.64 16.43 4.82
N SER A 36 -16.86 15.93 4.67
CA SER A 36 -17.13 14.60 4.12
C SER A 36 -17.94 14.74 2.85
N ASN A 37 -17.37 14.25 1.74
CA ASN A 37 -18.03 14.27 0.44
C ASN A 37 -17.95 12.90 -0.22
N GLN A 38 -19.00 12.53 -0.97
CA GLN A 38 -18.91 11.41 -1.88
C GLN A 38 -17.94 11.76 -3.01
N SER A 39 -16.96 10.91 -3.27
CA SER A 39 -15.94 11.16 -4.28
C SER A 39 -15.55 9.89 -5.03
N ARG A 40 -14.75 10.09 -6.08
CA ARG A 40 -13.93 9.04 -6.69
C ARG A 40 -12.97 8.44 -5.65
N ARG A 41 -12.31 7.33 -6.00
CA ARG A 41 -11.38 6.61 -5.11
C ARG A 41 -10.05 6.41 -5.79
N ILE A 42 -8.96 6.67 -5.09
CA ILE A 42 -7.62 6.29 -5.53
C ILE A 42 -7.26 4.96 -4.90
N ASN A 43 -6.59 4.11 -5.67
CA ASN A 43 -6.00 2.88 -5.21
C ASN A 43 -4.49 3.07 -5.18
N VAL A 44 -3.89 2.67 -4.06
CA VAL A 44 -2.45 2.63 -3.90
C VAL A 44 -2.04 1.17 -3.82
N LEU A 45 -1.16 0.75 -4.73
CA LEU A 45 -0.40 -0.49 -4.63
C LEU A 45 0.96 -0.19 -4.04
N GLY A 46 1.46 -1.03 -3.12
CA GLY A 46 2.78 -0.82 -2.55
C GLY A 46 3.50 -2.12 -2.21
N LEU A 47 4.82 -2.13 -2.33
CA LEU A 47 5.74 -3.13 -1.81
C LEU A 47 6.62 -2.51 -0.74
N LEU A 48 6.42 -2.93 0.49
CA LEU A 48 7.14 -2.40 1.65
C LEU A 48 8.06 -3.45 2.25
N ASN A 49 9.21 -3.01 2.80
CA ASN A 49 9.99 -3.84 3.71
C ASN A 49 10.18 -3.16 5.08
N ARG A 50 10.70 -3.93 6.05
CA ARG A 50 11.01 -3.46 7.41
C ARG A 50 12.09 -2.37 7.48
N LYS A 51 12.75 -2.03 6.36
CA LYS A 51 13.72 -0.93 6.27
C LYS A 51 13.09 0.38 5.78
N ASN A 52 11.76 0.45 5.73
CA ASN A 52 11.02 1.58 5.16
C ASN A 52 11.32 1.83 3.66
N GLU A 53 11.80 0.83 2.90
CA GLU A 53 11.90 0.94 1.45
C GLU A 53 10.54 0.59 0.81
N LEU A 54 9.81 1.61 0.36
CA LEU A 54 8.52 1.49 -0.32
C LEU A 54 8.69 1.58 -1.84
N TYR A 55 8.02 0.70 -2.57
CA TYR A 55 7.80 0.83 -4.00
C TYR A 55 6.31 0.87 -4.26
N SER A 56 5.77 2.02 -4.68
CA SER A 56 4.33 2.23 -4.78
C SER A 56 3.87 2.72 -6.15
N TYR A 57 2.59 2.51 -6.43
CA TYR A 57 1.89 3.00 -7.62
C TYR A 57 0.50 3.49 -7.22
N VAL A 58 0.14 4.69 -7.66
CA VAL A 58 -1.19 5.29 -7.44
C VAL A 58 -1.97 5.23 -8.75
N PHE A 59 -3.25 4.83 -8.68
CA PHE A 59 -4.13 4.75 -9.84
C PHE A 59 -5.61 4.86 -9.46
N GLU A 60 -6.41 5.44 -10.35
CA GLU A 60 -7.85 5.66 -10.11
C GLU A 60 -8.76 4.50 -10.58
N SER A 61 -8.19 3.46 -11.18
CA SER A 61 -8.94 2.33 -11.75
C SER A 61 -9.13 1.19 -10.75
N ARG A 62 -10.07 0.28 -11.06
CA ARG A 62 -10.28 -0.93 -10.25
C ARG A 62 -9.04 -1.81 -10.30
N ILE A 63 -8.56 -2.25 -9.13
CA ILE A 63 -7.49 -3.24 -9.06
C ILE A 63 -7.93 -4.55 -9.72
N ASN A 64 -7.12 -5.01 -10.66
CA ASN A 64 -7.27 -6.29 -11.34
C ASN A 64 -5.92 -7.02 -11.34
N SER A 65 -5.94 -8.29 -11.70
CA SER A 65 -4.72 -9.10 -11.76
C SER A 65 -3.67 -8.54 -12.71
N ASP A 66 -4.09 -7.92 -13.82
CA ASP A 66 -3.17 -7.38 -14.83
C ASP A 66 -2.37 -6.18 -14.33
N ILE A 67 -2.98 -5.31 -13.52
CA ILE A 67 -2.31 -4.19 -12.86
C ILE A 67 -1.25 -4.73 -11.90
N VAL A 68 -1.58 -5.76 -11.11
CA VAL A 68 -0.64 -6.38 -10.17
C VAL A 68 0.51 -7.05 -10.93
N ILE A 69 0.22 -7.76 -12.03
CA ILE A 69 1.24 -8.37 -12.89
C ILE A 69 2.19 -7.31 -13.46
N LYS A 70 1.66 -6.23 -14.05
CA LYS A 70 2.47 -5.13 -14.59
C LYS A 70 3.33 -4.48 -13.51
N PHE A 71 2.76 -4.28 -12.33
CA PHE A 71 3.47 -3.71 -11.20
C PHE A 71 4.64 -4.60 -10.76
N LEU A 72 4.44 -5.91 -10.66
CA LEU A 72 5.51 -6.87 -10.34
C LEU A 72 6.52 -7.01 -11.49
N ASP A 73 6.09 -7.04 -12.75
CA ASP A 73 6.97 -7.07 -13.92
C ASP A 73 7.94 -5.87 -13.92
N ASN A 74 7.44 -4.66 -13.63
CA ASN A 74 8.26 -3.46 -13.49
C ASN A 74 9.20 -3.53 -12.28
N TYR A 75 8.75 -4.13 -11.18
CA TYR A 75 9.56 -4.27 -9.98
C TYR A 75 10.71 -5.28 -10.19
N VAL A 76 10.44 -6.39 -10.87
CA VAL A 76 11.44 -7.45 -11.17
C VAL A 76 12.65 -6.91 -11.90
N GLN A 77 12.47 -5.93 -12.81
CA GLN A 77 13.57 -5.30 -13.54
C GLN A 77 14.57 -4.58 -12.62
N LYS A 78 14.16 -4.21 -11.40
CA LYS A 78 14.98 -3.48 -10.41
C LYS A 78 15.65 -4.42 -9.40
N ILE A 79 15.41 -5.73 -9.49
CA ILE A 79 15.87 -6.71 -8.48
C ILE A 79 17.27 -7.22 -8.83
N GLU A 80 18.22 -6.95 -7.94
CA GLU A 80 19.57 -7.52 -8.04
C GLU A 80 19.71 -8.83 -7.25
N LYS A 81 18.99 -8.93 -6.12
CA LYS A 81 19.08 -9.99 -5.11
C LYS A 81 17.76 -10.72 -4.96
N THR A 82 17.81 -12.01 -4.63
CA THR A 82 16.60 -12.81 -4.38
C THR A 82 15.65 -12.10 -3.43
N THR A 83 14.46 -11.79 -3.94
CA THR A 83 13.42 -11.05 -3.22
C THR A 83 12.19 -11.93 -3.12
N VAL A 84 11.70 -12.12 -1.91
CA VAL A 84 10.44 -12.80 -1.62
C VAL A 84 9.37 -11.74 -1.47
N VAL A 85 8.37 -11.77 -2.34
CA VAL A 85 7.15 -10.97 -2.20
C VAL A 85 6.11 -11.80 -1.48
N VAL A 86 5.69 -11.30 -0.33
CA VAL A 86 4.67 -11.87 0.53
C VAL A 86 3.32 -11.29 0.11
N LEU A 87 2.38 -12.17 -0.26
CA LEU A 87 1.05 -11.81 -0.72
C LEU A 87 -0.02 -12.37 0.22
N ASP A 88 -1.14 -11.68 0.31
CA ASP A 88 -2.35 -12.26 0.89
C ASP A 88 -3.04 -13.23 -0.09
N ASN A 89 -4.09 -13.92 0.39
CA ASN A 89 -4.85 -14.85 -0.44
C ASN A 89 -5.99 -14.18 -1.23
N ALA A 90 -5.88 -12.88 -1.55
CA ALA A 90 -6.93 -12.15 -2.25
C ALA A 90 -7.24 -12.76 -3.64
N PRO A 91 -8.51 -12.71 -4.09
CA PRO A 91 -8.91 -13.28 -5.37
C PRO A 91 -8.13 -12.76 -6.58
N ILE A 92 -7.63 -11.52 -6.52
CA ILE A 92 -6.83 -10.89 -7.58
C ILE A 92 -5.53 -11.65 -7.88
N HIS A 93 -4.99 -12.38 -6.91
CA HIS A 93 -3.77 -13.16 -7.08
C HIS A 93 -4.03 -14.61 -7.56
N ARG A 94 -5.31 -15.02 -7.65
CA ARG A 94 -5.70 -16.40 -8.05
C ARG A 94 -5.93 -16.57 -9.54
N SER A 95 -5.80 -15.51 -10.34
CA SER A 95 -6.03 -15.61 -11.79
C SER A 95 -4.99 -16.53 -12.45
N LYS A 96 -5.41 -17.25 -13.49
CA LYS A 96 -4.51 -18.13 -14.27
C LYS A 96 -3.32 -17.36 -14.85
N ALA A 97 -3.54 -16.12 -15.28
CA ALA A 97 -2.49 -15.24 -15.78
C ALA A 97 -1.44 -14.92 -14.70
N PHE A 98 -1.89 -14.63 -13.48
CA PHE A 98 -1.00 -14.38 -12.35
C PHE A 98 -0.18 -15.63 -12.01
N GLN A 99 -0.82 -16.80 -11.92
CA GLN A 99 -0.15 -18.05 -11.59
C GLN A 99 0.92 -18.43 -12.63
N LYS A 100 0.66 -18.20 -13.93
CA LYS A 100 1.64 -18.42 -15.00
C LYS A 100 2.89 -17.55 -14.83
N LYS A 101 2.72 -16.31 -14.35
CA LYS A 101 3.81 -15.36 -14.14
C LYS A 101 4.72 -15.70 -12.96
N ILE A 102 4.24 -16.49 -11.99
CA ILE A 102 5.03 -16.86 -10.80
C ILE A 102 6.32 -17.59 -11.20
N SER A 103 6.25 -18.52 -12.16
CA SER A 103 7.43 -19.23 -12.65
C SER A 103 8.42 -18.29 -13.32
N GLU A 104 7.93 -17.39 -14.19
CA GLU A 104 8.76 -16.38 -14.88
C GLU A 104 9.45 -15.43 -13.89
N TRP A 105 8.76 -15.05 -12.81
CA TRP A 105 9.33 -14.20 -11.77
C TRP A 105 10.37 -14.93 -10.92
N SER A 106 10.15 -16.21 -10.63
CA SER A 106 11.08 -17.04 -9.86
C SER A 106 12.45 -17.14 -10.54
N GLU A 107 12.48 -17.32 -11.87
CA GLU A 107 13.70 -17.31 -12.68
C GLU A 107 14.43 -15.96 -12.59
N LYS A 108 13.69 -14.87 -12.47
CA LYS A 108 14.21 -13.51 -12.28
C LYS A 108 14.44 -13.14 -10.82
N LYS A 109 14.64 -14.14 -9.95
CA LYS A 109 14.94 -14.00 -8.51
C LYS A 109 13.80 -13.37 -7.68
N LEU A 110 12.58 -13.24 -8.21
CA LEU A 110 11.41 -12.82 -7.45
C LEU A 110 10.56 -14.05 -7.11
N LYS A 111 10.54 -14.43 -5.83
CA LYS A 111 9.75 -15.54 -5.32
C LYS A 111 8.47 -15.01 -4.68
N ILE A 112 7.36 -15.71 -4.87
CA ILE A 112 6.10 -15.40 -4.20
C ILE A 112 5.96 -16.29 -2.96
N PHE A 113 5.58 -15.70 -1.83
CA PHE A 113 5.18 -16.38 -0.62
C PHE A 113 3.75 -15.98 -0.25
N TRP A 114 2.92 -16.96 0.09
CA TRP A 114 1.52 -16.72 0.44
C TRP A 114 1.36 -16.72 1.95
N LEU A 115 0.73 -15.68 2.50
CA LEU A 115 0.37 -15.66 3.91
C LEU A 115 -0.72 -16.69 4.22
N PRO A 116 -0.75 -17.22 5.46
CA PRO A 116 -1.89 -17.99 5.92
C PRO A 116 -3.16 -17.13 5.83
N THR A 117 -4.29 -17.77 5.49
CA THR A 117 -5.58 -17.10 5.35
C THR A 117 -5.96 -16.40 6.65
N TYR A 118 -6.61 -15.23 6.54
CA TYR A 118 -7.09 -14.43 7.67
C TYR A 118 -6.00 -13.93 8.64
N SER A 119 -4.78 -13.68 8.15
CA SER A 119 -3.70 -13.10 8.96
C SER A 119 -3.29 -11.69 8.50
N PRO A 120 -4.22 -10.71 8.42
CA PRO A 120 -3.91 -9.36 7.97
C PRO A 120 -2.91 -8.64 8.88
N GLN A 121 -2.86 -8.97 10.18
CA GLN A 121 -1.88 -8.41 11.12
C GLN A 121 -0.42 -8.77 10.79
N LEU A 122 -0.20 -9.78 9.93
CA LEU A 122 1.14 -10.16 9.47
C LEU A 122 1.59 -9.35 8.25
N ASN A 123 0.73 -8.47 7.74
CA ASN A 123 1.02 -7.62 6.59
C ASN A 123 1.47 -6.22 7.09
N LEU A 124 2.77 -6.02 7.31
CA LEU A 124 3.48 -4.75 7.54
C LEU A 124 2.95 -3.58 6.71
N ILE A 125 2.55 -3.79 5.46
CA ILE A 125 2.05 -2.66 4.66
C ILE A 125 0.65 -2.19 5.10
N GLU A 126 -0.12 -3.03 5.80
CA GLU A 126 -1.36 -2.58 6.45
C GLU A 126 -1.06 -1.62 7.60
N ILE A 127 0.08 -1.77 8.28
CA ILE A 127 0.54 -0.81 9.28
C ILE A 127 0.78 0.55 8.61
N LEU A 128 1.49 0.57 7.47
CA LEU A 128 1.67 1.79 6.67
C LEU A 128 0.33 2.45 6.33
N TRP A 129 -0.64 1.67 5.84
CA TRP A 129 -1.97 2.21 5.53
C TRP A 129 -2.72 2.72 6.76
N GLY A 130 -2.51 2.12 7.93
CA GLY A 130 -3.01 2.61 9.20
C GLY A 130 -2.44 3.97 9.56
N PHE A 131 -1.11 4.12 9.54
CA PHE A 131 -0.43 5.40 9.78
C PHE A 131 -0.90 6.49 8.82
N MET A 132 -0.98 6.17 7.53
CA MET A 132 -1.47 7.13 6.53
C MET A 132 -2.90 7.60 6.81
N LYS A 133 -3.78 6.76 7.36
CA LYS A 133 -5.19 7.09 7.56
C LYS A 133 -5.53 7.68 8.92
N TYR A 134 -4.76 7.34 9.94
CA TYR A 134 -5.12 7.65 11.33
C TYR A 134 -4.14 8.61 11.99
N GLU A 135 -2.88 8.57 11.60
CA GLU A 135 -1.82 9.36 12.26
C GLU A 135 -1.37 10.54 11.40
N TRP A 136 -1.24 10.33 10.09
CA TRP A 136 -0.62 11.34 9.23
C TRP A 136 -1.65 12.23 8.55
N ILE A 137 -2.73 11.68 8.00
CA ILE A 137 -3.65 12.48 7.17
C ILE A 137 -4.28 13.65 7.93
N GLU A 138 -4.11 14.83 7.35
CA GLU A 138 -4.61 16.08 7.91
C GLU A 138 -5.99 16.42 7.34
N SER A 139 -6.78 17.19 8.09
CA SER A 139 -8.13 17.63 7.67
C SER A 139 -8.11 18.40 6.35
N GLN A 140 -7.03 19.14 6.07
CA GLN A 140 -6.86 19.87 4.82
C GLN A 140 -6.83 18.95 3.59
N ALA A 141 -6.37 17.70 3.72
CA ALA A 141 -6.34 16.74 2.61
C ALA A 141 -7.75 16.40 2.09
N TYR A 142 -8.79 16.54 2.93
CA TYR A 142 -10.17 16.21 2.58
C TYR A 142 -10.95 17.36 1.94
N THR A 143 -10.32 18.53 1.78
CA THR A 143 -10.98 19.73 1.22
C THR A 143 -11.29 19.61 -0.27
N SER A 144 -10.46 18.89 -1.03
CA SER A 144 -10.67 18.68 -2.47
C SER A 144 -10.07 17.35 -2.93
N TRP A 145 -10.54 16.84 -4.08
CA TRP A 145 -9.98 15.63 -4.68
C TRP A 145 -8.49 15.75 -4.97
N ASN A 146 -8.07 16.87 -5.57
CA ASN A 146 -6.67 17.11 -5.92
C ASN A 146 -5.80 17.15 -4.67
N ASN A 147 -6.27 17.79 -3.60
CA ASN A 147 -5.54 17.87 -2.34
C ASN A 147 -5.36 16.48 -1.74
N LEU A 148 -6.37 15.61 -1.79
CA LEU A 148 -6.25 14.24 -1.29
C LEU A 148 -5.21 13.44 -2.09
N VAL A 149 -5.24 13.53 -3.42
CA VAL A 149 -4.29 12.81 -4.29
C VAL A 149 -2.88 13.31 -4.04
N GLU A 150 -2.67 14.62 -4.08
CA GLU A 150 -1.36 15.24 -3.82
C GLU A 150 -0.84 14.88 -2.44
N TYR A 151 -1.69 14.91 -1.41
CA TYR A 151 -1.31 14.54 -0.05
C TYR A 151 -0.86 13.08 0.04
N VAL A 152 -1.60 12.16 -0.57
CA VAL A 152 -1.23 10.73 -0.60
C VAL A 152 0.06 10.52 -1.39
N GLU A 153 0.22 11.15 -2.55
CA GLU A 153 1.46 11.07 -3.34
C GLU A 153 2.68 11.62 -2.60
N ASN A 154 2.52 12.74 -1.89
CA ASN A 154 3.59 13.33 -1.09
C ASN A 154 4.01 12.42 0.06
N ILE A 155 3.06 11.80 0.78
CA ILE A 155 3.42 10.80 1.80
C ILE A 155 4.20 9.64 1.18
N LEU A 156 3.73 9.09 0.07
CA LEU A 156 4.39 7.96 -0.58
C LEU A 156 5.80 8.31 -1.07
N LYS A 157 6.01 9.53 -1.56
CA LYS A 157 7.30 10.04 -2.02
C LYS A 157 8.26 10.31 -0.86
N ASP A 158 7.76 10.83 0.25
CA ASP A 158 8.55 11.19 1.43
C ASP A 158 8.63 10.04 2.47
N PHE A 159 8.12 8.87 2.12
CA PHE A 159 8.20 7.68 2.97
C PHE A 159 9.62 7.10 2.96
N GLY A 160 10.14 6.81 4.16
CA GLY A 160 11.53 6.44 4.40
C GLY A 160 12.44 7.62 4.71
N THR A 161 11.98 8.86 4.53
CA THR A 161 12.73 10.09 4.88
C THR A 161 11.99 10.90 5.94
N LYS A 162 10.87 11.54 5.58
CA LYS A 162 10.03 12.34 6.50
C LYS A 162 9.06 11.44 7.27
N TYR A 163 8.48 10.46 6.58
CA TYR A 163 7.56 9.50 7.17
C TYR A 163 8.28 8.17 7.38
N THR A 164 8.45 7.76 8.63
CA THR A 164 9.08 6.47 8.95
C THR A 164 8.22 5.73 9.97
N ILE A 165 8.22 4.40 9.87
CA ILE A 165 7.54 3.54 10.82
C ILE A 165 8.61 2.69 11.50
N ASN A 166 8.53 2.59 12.82
CA ASN A 166 9.35 1.66 13.56
C ASN A 166 8.65 0.29 13.58
N PHE A 167 9.23 -0.68 12.86
CA PHE A 167 8.75 -2.06 12.81
C PHE A 167 9.49 -2.98 13.77
N ALA A 168 10.30 -2.44 14.70
CA ALA A 168 11.10 -3.19 15.67
C ALA A 168 10.23 -3.71 16.82
#